data_AF-A0A7S6G5P4-F1
#
_entry.id   AF-A0A7S6G5P4-F1
#
_cell.length_a   1.000
_cell.length_b   1.000
_cell.length_c   1.000
_cell.angle_alpha   90.00
_cell.angle_beta   90.00
_cell.angle_gamma   90.00
#
_symmetry.space_group_name_H-M   'P 1'
#
loop_
_entity.id
_entity.type
_entity.pdbx_description
1 polymer ?
#
loop_
_entity_poly.entity_id
_entity_poly.type
_entity_poly.pdbx_seq_one_letter_code
_entity_poly.pdbx_strand_id
1 'polypeptide(L)'
;MPFAPQVETDETEESIIQAIDMLPGLDEESAKAVRETLAIHGIHPIPVSGNYNENLHQARAGEICVGGVVKVADGWFSNMKVYRKALVRSA
;
A
#
# COMPACT_ATOMS: atom_id res chain seq x y z
N MET A 1 11.05 -26.60 24.37
CA MET A 1 10.04 -25.51 24.35
C MET A 1 9.00 -25.90 23.31
N PRO A 2 7.70 -25.97 23.63
CA PRO A 2 6.71 -26.22 22.60
C PRO A 2 6.60 -24.95 21.74
N PHE A 3 6.86 -25.09 20.45
CA PHE A 3 6.55 -24.06 19.46
C PHE A 3 5.04 -23.83 19.51
N ALA A 4 4.60 -22.62 19.84
CA ALA A 4 3.20 -22.27 19.73
C ALA A 4 2.77 -22.50 18.27
N PRO A 5 1.62 -23.16 18.02
CA PRO A 5 1.12 -23.34 16.66
C PRO A 5 1.01 -21.96 16.00
N GLN A 6 1.45 -21.85 14.75
CA GLN A 6 1.25 -20.63 13.98
C GLN A 6 -0.26 -20.45 13.86
N VAL A 7 -0.77 -19.39 14.49
CA VAL A 7 -2.16 -18.98 14.29
C VAL A 7 -2.23 -18.54 12.83
N GLU A 8 -2.85 -19.34 11.98
CA GLU A 8 -3.21 -18.95 10.63
C GLU A 8 -4.24 -17.82 10.77
N THR A 9 -3.75 -16.58 10.78
CA THR A 9 -4.58 -15.41 10.54
C THR A 9 -4.80 -15.34 9.04
N ASP A 10 -5.79 -16.10 8.56
CA ASP A 10 -6.34 -15.92 7.21
C ASP A 10 -7.08 -14.56 7.16
N GLU A 11 -6.34 -13.45 7.26
CA GLU A 11 -6.83 -12.22 6.67
C GLU A 11 -6.83 -12.45 5.15
N THR A 12 -8.03 -12.63 4.60
CA THR A 12 -8.20 -12.80 3.17
C THR A 12 -7.70 -11.54 2.45
N GLU A 13 -7.22 -11.71 1.22
CA GLU A 13 -6.79 -10.59 0.37
C GLU A 13 -7.84 -9.47 0.28
N GLU A 14 -9.12 -9.83 0.34
CA GLU A 14 -10.25 -8.90 0.36
C GLU A 14 -10.24 -7.99 1.60
N SER A 15 -9.94 -8.53 2.78
CA SER A 15 -9.84 -7.74 4.02
C SER A 15 -8.70 -6.73 3.96
N ILE A 16 -7.56 -7.11 3.37
CA ILE A 16 -6.41 -6.21 3.16
C ILE A 16 -6.80 -5.07 2.23
N ILE A 17 -7.44 -5.38 1.10
CA ILE A 17 -7.88 -4.37 0.13
C ILE A 17 -8.90 -3.44 0.79
N GLN A 18 -9.86 -3.97 1.54
CA GLN A 18 -10.85 -3.19 2.27
C GLN A 18 -10.20 -2.24 3.29
N ALA A 19 -9.21 -2.72 4.05
CA ALA A 19 -8.47 -1.90 4.99
C ALA A 19 -7.74 -0.75 4.28
N ILE A 20 -7.08 -1.03 3.15
CA ILE A 20 -6.40 -0.03 2.31
C ILE A 20 -7.39 1.01 1.77
N ASP A 21 -8.59 0.60 1.38
CA ASP A 21 -9.61 1.49 0.83
C ASP A 21 -10.26 2.39 1.89
N MET A 22 -10.27 1.97 3.15
CA MET A 22 -10.81 2.77 4.25
C MET A 22 -9.85 3.88 4.71
N LEU A 23 -8.53 3.69 4.58
CA LEU A 23 -7.50 4.62 5.08
C LEU A 23 -7.74 6.10 4.76
N PRO A 24 -8.13 6.51 3.54
CA PRO A 24 -8.34 7.93 3.22
C PRO A 24 -9.49 8.60 3.97
N GLY A 25 -10.43 7.82 4.51
CA GLY A 25 -11.60 8.30 5.26
C GLY A 25 -11.45 8.25 6.78
N LEU A 26 -10.33 7.72 7.28
CA LEU A 26 -10.06 7.60 8.70
C LEU A 26 -9.38 8.85 9.26
N ASP A 27 -9.60 9.10 10.55
CA ASP A 27 -8.81 10.05 11.31
C ASP A 27 -7.39 9.51 11.57
N GLU A 28 -6.48 10.39 12.02
CA GLU A 28 -5.06 10.06 12.10
C GLU A 28 -4.76 8.88 13.04
N GLU A 29 -5.45 8.78 14.17
CA GLU A 29 -5.27 7.70 15.15
C GLU A 29 -5.71 6.36 14.58
N SER A 30 -6.93 6.29 14.00
CA SER A 30 -7.43 5.06 13.37
C SER A 30 -6.60 4.67 12.16
N ALA A 31 -6.18 5.64 11.34
CA ALA A 31 -5.32 5.39 10.19
C ALA A 31 -3.94 4.88 10.62
N LYS A 32 -3.42 5.32 11.77
CA LYS A 32 -2.18 4.77 12.33
C LYS A 32 -2.36 3.31 12.76
N ALA A 33 -3.44 2.99 13.48
CA ALA A 33 -3.74 1.62 13.90
C ALA A 33 -3.85 0.66 12.70
N VAL A 34 -4.60 1.04 11.65
CA VAL A 34 -4.72 0.23 10.44
C VAL A 34 -3.37 0.03 9.74
N ARG A 35 -2.52 1.05 9.69
CA ARG A 35 -1.17 0.93 9.11
C ARG A 35 -0.28 -0.01 9.92
N GLU A 36 -0.38 0.01 11.24
CA GLU A 36 0.35 -0.92 12.12
C GLU A 36 -0.13 -2.36 11.91
N THR A 37 -1.44 -2.58 11.80
CA THR A 37 -2.00 -3.90 11.45
C THR A 37 -1.48 -4.38 10.09
N LEU A 38 -1.57 -3.56 9.04
CA LEU A 38 -1.03 -3.90 7.72
C LEU A 38 0.47 -4.26 7.79
N ALA A 39 1.25 -3.54 8.59
CA ALA A 39 2.68 -3.80 8.76
C ALA A 39 2.95 -5.15 9.46
N ILE A 40 2.12 -5.56 10.43
CA ILE A 40 2.21 -6.90 11.06
C ILE A 40 2.01 -8.00 10.01
N HIS A 41 1.15 -7.76 9.02
CA HIS A 41 0.92 -8.66 7.88
C HIS A 41 1.94 -8.48 6.73
N GLY A 42 3.01 -7.71 6.93
CA GLY A 42 4.06 -7.50 5.94
C GLY A 42 3.62 -6.66 4.73
N ILE A 43 2.59 -5.83 4.91
CA ILE A 43 2.06 -4.93 3.90
C ILE A 43 2.54 -3.51 4.22
N HIS A 44 3.18 -2.88 3.25
CA HIS A 44 3.88 -1.62 3.42
C HIS A 44 3.51 -0.63 2.31
N PRO A 45 3.61 0.68 2.59
CA PRO A 45 3.41 1.69 1.55
C PRO A 45 4.52 1.61 0.51
N ILE A 46 4.16 1.76 -0.77
CA ILE A 46 5.13 1.78 -1.88
C ILE A 46 6.01 3.03 -1.74
N PRO A 47 7.34 2.89 -1.64
CA PRO A 47 8.24 4.03 -1.67
C PRO A 47 8.22 4.64 -3.06
N VAL A 48 7.77 5.90 -3.16
CA VAL A 48 7.80 6.67 -4.40
C VAL A 48 9.04 7.55 -4.40
N SER A 49 10.06 7.14 -5.15
CA SER A 49 11.26 7.94 -5.40
C SER A 49 11.77 7.69 -6.82
N GLY A 50 12.31 8.74 -7.45
CA GLY A 50 12.87 8.64 -8.78
C GLY A 50 11.82 8.58 -9.89
N ASN A 51 12.04 7.71 -10.87
CA ASN A 51 11.29 7.69 -12.12
C ASN A 51 9.98 6.90 -12.05
N TYR A 52 9.06 7.20 -12.95
CA TYR A 52 7.84 6.43 -13.16
C TYR A 52 8.15 4.95 -13.43
N ASN A 53 7.46 4.05 -12.73
CA ASN A 53 7.51 2.61 -12.92
C ASN A 53 6.07 2.11 -13.01
N GLU A 54 5.66 1.65 -14.18
CA GLU A 54 4.29 1.21 -14.44
C GLU A 54 3.83 0.05 -13.56
N ASN A 55 4.75 -0.75 -13.02
CA ASN A 55 4.41 -1.87 -12.14
C ASN A 55 4.02 -1.41 -10.73
N LEU A 56 4.54 -0.25 -10.30
CA LEU A 56 4.36 0.29 -8.94
C LEU A 56 3.49 1.53 -8.91
N HIS A 57 3.39 2.25 -10.03
CA HIS A 57 2.79 3.57 -10.10
C HIS A 57 1.61 3.61 -11.07
N GLN A 58 0.56 4.30 -10.67
CA GLN A 58 -0.55 4.69 -11.51
C GLN A 58 -0.48 6.19 -11.73
N ALA A 59 -0.40 6.63 -12.99
CA ALA A 59 -0.48 8.04 -13.32
C ALA A 59 -1.90 8.56 -13.03
N ARG A 60 -1.99 9.79 -12.52
CA ARG A 60 -3.28 10.46 -12.35
C ARG A 60 -3.98 10.59 -13.70
N ALA A 61 -5.30 10.46 -13.71
CA ALA A 61 -6.09 10.51 -14.95
C ALA A 61 -5.78 11.79 -15.76
N GLY A 62 -5.40 11.61 -17.03
CA GLY A 62 -5.04 12.70 -17.93
C GLY A 62 -3.57 13.15 -17.88
N GLU A 63 -2.74 12.54 -17.03
CA GLU A 63 -1.31 12.84 -16.94
C GLU A 63 -0.44 11.76 -17.59
N ILE A 64 0.63 12.18 -18.26
CA ILE A 64 1.68 11.30 -18.78
C ILE A 64 2.91 11.50 -17.89
N CYS A 65 3.29 10.44 -17.18
CA CYS A 65 4.48 10.44 -16.32
C CYS A 65 5.69 9.91 -17.12
N VAL A 66 6.62 10.79 -17.45
CA VAL A 66 7.91 10.42 -18.09
C VAL A 66 9.03 10.96 -17.21
N GLY A 67 9.85 10.07 -16.66
CA GLY A 67 10.91 10.46 -15.72
C GLY A 67 10.39 10.63 -14.29
N GLY A 68 10.85 11.66 -13.59
CA GLY A 68 10.61 11.86 -12.16
C GLY A 68 9.14 12.00 -11.78
N VAL A 69 8.74 11.39 -10.65
CA VAL A 69 7.35 11.43 -10.17
C VAL A 69 7.22 11.86 -8.71
N VAL A 70 6.08 12.45 -8.38
CA VAL A 70 5.68 12.83 -7.02
C VAL A 70 4.44 12.05 -6.60
N LYS A 71 4.44 11.57 -5.35
CA LYS A 71 3.33 10.82 -4.77
C LYS A 71 2.12 11.72 -4.55
N VAL A 72 0.96 11.26 -5.05
CA VAL A 72 -0.36 11.86 -4.81
C VAL A 72 -1.11 11.05 -3.76
N ALA A 73 -1.06 9.72 -3.83
CA ALA A 73 -1.64 8.82 -2.82
C ALA A 73 -0.76 7.58 -2.63
N ASP A 74 -0.84 6.99 -1.44
CA ASP A 74 -0.10 5.77 -1.10
C ASP A 74 -0.56 4.58 -1.94
N GLY A 75 0.43 3.88 -2.50
CA GLY A 75 0.27 2.50 -2.95
C GLY A 75 0.67 1.54 -1.85
N TRP A 76 0.28 0.27 -1.96
CA TRP A 76 0.50 -0.75 -0.95
C TRP A 76 1.00 -2.04 -1.60
N PHE A 77 2.02 -2.64 -1.00
CA PHE A 77 2.63 -3.88 -1.48
C PHE A 77 3.08 -4.76 -0.32
N SER A 78 3.22 -6.06 -0.59
CA SER A 78 4.00 -6.99 0.22
C SER A 78 5.16 -7.54 -0.59
N ASN A 79 6.00 -8.37 0.02
CA ASN A 79 7.09 -9.06 -0.70
C ASN A 79 6.62 -9.94 -1.87
N MET A 80 5.33 -10.28 -1.94
CA MET A 80 4.78 -11.18 -2.95
C MET A 80 3.97 -10.47 -4.03
N LYS A 81 3.38 -9.30 -3.75
CA LYS A 81 2.51 -8.61 -4.72
C LYS A 81 2.24 -7.15 -4.38
N VAL A 82 1.72 -6.43 -5.36
CA VAL A 82 1.19 -5.06 -5.22
C VAL A 82 -0.33 -5.15 -5.04
N TYR A 83 -0.85 -4.64 -3.92
CA TYR A 83 -2.29 -4.56 -3.64
C TYR A 83 -2.91 -3.31 -4.25
N ARG A 84 -2.18 -2.18 -4.20
CA ARG A 84 -2.59 -0.92 -4.80
C ARG A 84 -1.37 -0.20 -5.35
N LYS A 85 -1.39 0.23 -6.62
CA LYS A 85 -0.32 1.07 -7.16
C LYS A 85 -0.36 2.44 -6.50
N ALA A 86 0.79 3.06 -6.30
CA ALA A 86 0.84 4.43 -5.80
C ALA A 86 0.31 5.38 -6.87
N LEU A 87 -0.61 6.26 -6.49
CA LEU A 87 -1.06 7.30 -7.41
C LEU A 87 0.03 8.37 -7.46
N VAL A 88 0.53 8.66 -8.66
CA VAL A 88 1.61 9.62 -8.86
C VAL A 88 1.27 10.61 -9.96
N ARG A 89 2.00 11.72 -9.96
CA ARG A 89 2.04 12.72 -11.02
C ARG A 89 3.47 13.01 -11.44
N SER A 90 3.66 13.61 -12.61
CA SER A 90 4.96 14.16 -13.01
C SER A 90 5.45 15.20 -11.99
N ALA A 91 6.75 15.17 -11.71
CA ALA A 91 7.41 16.12 -10.81
C ALA A 91 7.39 17.56 -11.34
#